data_AF-A0A1Y3MQ91-F1
#
_entry.id   AF-A0A1Y3MQ91-F1
#
_cell.length_a   1.000
_cell.length_b   1.000
_cell.length_c   1.000
_cell.angle_alpha   90.00
_cell.angle_beta   90.00
_cell.angle_gamma   90.00
#
_symmetry.space_group_name_H-M   'P 1'
#
loop_
_entity.id
_entity.type
_entity.pdbx_description
1 polymer ?
#
loop_
_entity_poly.entity_id
_entity_poly.type
_entity_poly.pdbx_seq_one_letter_code
_entity_poly.pdbx_strand_id
1 'polypeptide(L)'
;MFYYKHYIDKIVNRIQKKYDQRNVIEKLKSDLEEENELRNSNKSLETIVSQKKIKKKEKCFNSYKDASILCKFIMYNRSLSSFSVVERIFKECVYEFPRNPYSYIDFWNHLYGIRLFISKNNMYYEDYFTLLEKMNKLSDLILLKVSNLDNNLIVKFFIYYASFSNNMNVDKFSKKNDNNPNHSNSNIDFGFGIDMVKNMAIEYHVKSLTTLKNLFNELKDLNTTNNLNNILLLNDDLSEIVQKTKQYYITYVNKFSFSKESVELYTSFIRDVMNEPDVAVNFFSLFVF
;
A
#
# COMPACT_ATOMS: atom_id res chain seq x y z
N MET A 1 22.73 -8.01 -0.88
CA MET A 1 21.59 -8.92 -0.63
C MET A 1 21.90 -9.99 0.44
N PHE A 2 23.07 -10.64 0.41
CA PHE A 2 23.47 -11.68 1.40
C PHE A 2 23.48 -11.23 2.87
N TYR A 3 24.02 -10.03 3.16
CA TYR A 3 24.10 -9.53 4.55
C TYR A 3 22.71 -9.27 5.18
N TYR A 4 21.76 -8.79 4.38
CA TYR A 4 20.40 -8.52 4.81
C TYR A 4 19.64 -9.82 5.12
N LYS A 5 19.76 -10.83 4.25
CA LYS A 5 19.16 -12.16 4.46
C LYS A 5 19.68 -12.81 5.76
N HIS A 6 21.00 -12.81 5.95
CA HIS A 6 21.61 -13.38 7.16
C HIS A 6 21.19 -12.64 8.45
N TYR A 7 21.01 -11.32 8.40
CA TYR A 7 20.50 -10.55 9.53
C TYR A 7 19.05 -10.92 9.88
N ILE A 8 18.18 -11.08 8.86
CA ILE A 8 16.80 -11.53 9.05
C ILE A 8 16.76 -12.94 9.63
N ASP A 9 17.55 -13.87 9.08
CA ASP A 9 17.60 -15.26 9.55
C ASP A 9 17.98 -15.32 11.04
N LYS A 10 18.88 -14.45 11.51
CA LYS A 10 19.20 -14.32 12.94
C LYS A 10 18.02 -13.87 13.78
N ILE A 11 17.21 -12.92 13.29
CA ILE A 11 15.99 -12.46 13.99
C ILE A 11 14.95 -13.58 14.02
N VAL A 12 14.68 -14.20 12.88
CA VAL A 12 13.71 -15.31 12.75
C VAL A 12 14.07 -16.45 13.69
N ASN A 13 15.34 -16.87 13.71
CA ASN A 13 15.81 -17.93 14.59
C ASN A 13 15.62 -17.60 16.09
N ARG A 14 15.72 -16.33 16.50
CA ARG A 14 15.43 -15.94 17.89
C ARG A 14 13.96 -16.00 18.22
N ILE A 15 13.10 -15.52 17.31
CA ILE A 15 11.64 -15.58 17.47
C ILE A 15 11.19 -17.03 17.53
N GLN A 16 11.70 -17.89 16.64
CA GLN A 16 11.40 -19.32 16.60
C GLN A 16 11.79 -19.99 17.92
N LYS A 17 13.05 -19.79 18.37
CA LYS A 17 13.51 -20.33 19.67
C LYS A 17 12.62 -19.91 20.83
N LYS A 18 12.15 -18.66 20.85
CA LYS A 18 11.26 -18.16 21.90
C LYS A 18 9.86 -18.79 21.83
N TYR A 19 9.33 -18.98 20.62
CA TYR A 19 8.07 -19.66 20.41
C TYR A 19 8.14 -21.11 20.91
N ASP A 20 9.20 -21.83 20.54
CA ASP A 20 9.45 -23.20 20.98
C ASP A 20 9.63 -23.28 22.51
N GLN A 21 10.39 -22.36 23.10
CA GLN A 21 10.53 -22.25 24.56
C GLN A 21 9.20 -21.96 25.26
N ARG A 22 8.35 -21.08 24.72
CA ARG A 22 7.01 -20.81 25.28
C ARG A 22 6.15 -22.07 25.25
N ASN A 23 6.13 -22.80 24.13
CA ASN A 23 5.36 -24.03 24.01
C ASN A 23 5.84 -25.11 24.99
N VAL A 24 7.16 -25.22 25.21
CA VAL A 24 7.72 -26.13 26.23
C VAL A 24 7.33 -25.69 27.64
N ILE A 25 7.37 -24.39 27.94
CA ILE A 25 6.96 -23.85 29.25
C ILE A 25 5.45 -24.04 29.49
N GLU A 26 4.61 -23.87 28.47
CA GLU A 26 3.16 -24.10 28.57
C GLU A 26 2.84 -25.58 28.76
N LYS A 27 3.53 -26.49 28.06
CA LYS A 27 3.43 -27.94 28.32
C LYS A 27 3.84 -28.28 29.74
N LEU A 28 5.03 -27.84 30.18
CA LEU A 28 5.51 -28.07 31.55
C LEU A 28 4.57 -27.47 32.62
N LYS A 29 3.88 -26.37 32.32
CA LYS A 29 2.87 -25.81 33.20
C LYS A 29 1.60 -26.65 33.22
N SER A 30 1.12 -27.12 32.07
CA SER A 30 -0.01 -28.05 31.97
C SER A 30 0.30 -29.32 32.76
N ASP A 31 1.48 -29.91 32.55
CA ASP A 31 1.94 -31.11 33.24
C ASP A 31 2.06 -30.86 34.76
N LEU A 32 2.55 -29.68 35.18
CA LEU A 32 2.60 -29.29 36.59
C LEU A 32 1.23 -28.99 37.19
N GLU A 33 0.28 -28.45 36.43
CA GLU A 33 -1.09 -28.19 36.88
C GLU A 33 -1.83 -29.53 37.07
N GLU A 34 -1.68 -30.48 36.14
CA GLU A 34 -2.17 -31.86 36.27
C GLU A 34 -1.52 -32.60 37.47
N GLU A 35 -0.22 -32.45 37.70
CA GLU A 35 0.46 -33.03 38.87
C GLU A 35 0.09 -32.34 40.21
N ASN A 36 -0.24 -31.05 40.19
CA ASN A 36 -0.61 -30.29 41.39
C ASN A 36 -2.07 -30.52 41.82
N GLU A 37 -2.98 -30.81 40.89
CA GLU A 37 -4.36 -31.25 41.22
C GLU A 37 -4.35 -32.57 42.01
N LEU A 38 -3.35 -33.42 41.81
CA LEU A 38 -3.15 -34.67 42.56
C LEU A 38 -2.48 -34.48 43.93
N ARG A 39 -1.90 -33.30 44.25
CA ARG A 39 -1.05 -33.13 45.45
C ARG A 39 -1.36 -31.94 46.37
N ASN A 40 -2.22 -30.99 46.02
CA ASN A 40 -2.38 -29.75 46.80
C ASN A 40 -3.72 -29.66 47.57
N SER A 41 -3.78 -30.32 48.73
CA SER A 41 -4.66 -29.90 49.84
C SER A 41 -3.91 -29.13 50.95
N ASN A 42 -2.57 -29.07 50.93
CA ASN A 42 -1.78 -28.62 52.09
C ASN A 42 -0.60 -27.65 51.80
N LYS A 43 -0.78 -26.60 50.99
CA LYS A 43 0.22 -25.50 50.92
C LYS A 43 -0.37 -24.20 51.47
N SER A 44 0.28 -23.67 52.50
CA SER A 44 -0.10 -22.43 53.17
C SER A 44 0.11 -21.20 52.26
N LEU A 45 -0.83 -20.26 52.35
CA LEU A 45 -0.85 -18.96 51.66
C LEU A 45 0.48 -18.19 51.76
N GLU A 46 1.24 -18.38 52.85
CA GLU A 46 2.52 -17.70 53.10
C GLU A 46 3.62 -18.06 52.10
N THR A 47 3.58 -19.26 51.53
CA THR A 47 4.58 -19.70 50.54
C THR A 47 4.38 -19.06 49.16
N ILE A 48 3.14 -18.65 48.85
CA ILE A 48 2.77 -18.02 47.58
C ILE A 48 3.20 -16.54 47.57
N VAL A 49 3.15 -15.88 48.72
CA VAL A 49 3.44 -14.44 48.87
C VAL A 49 4.94 -14.11 48.80
N SER A 50 5.82 -15.05 49.19
CA SER A 50 7.27 -14.81 49.29
C SER A 50 8.05 -14.95 47.98
N GLN A 51 7.50 -15.63 46.96
CA GLN A 51 8.16 -15.78 45.66
C GLN A 51 7.74 -14.70 44.67
N LYS A 52 8.13 -13.44 44.91
CA LYS A 52 8.13 -12.42 43.85
C LYS A 52 9.27 -12.71 42.87
N LYS A 53 9.09 -13.76 42.07
CA LYS A 53 10.03 -14.19 41.02
C LYS A 53 10.12 -13.06 39.99
N ILE A 54 11.20 -12.30 40.04
CA ILE A 54 11.55 -11.35 38.96
C ILE A 54 11.91 -12.20 37.74
N LYS A 55 10.91 -12.62 36.96
CA LYS A 55 11.14 -13.20 35.63
C LYS A 55 11.76 -12.10 34.78
N LYS A 56 13.07 -12.18 34.53
CA LYS A 56 13.75 -11.41 33.49
C LYS A 56 12.99 -11.69 32.18
N LYS A 57 12.19 -10.74 31.69
CA LYS A 57 11.47 -10.90 30.43
C LYS A 57 12.51 -10.95 29.31
N GLU A 58 12.75 -12.14 28.74
CA GLU A 58 13.56 -12.26 27.54
C GLU A 58 12.90 -11.53 26.38
N LYS A 59 13.66 -10.64 25.74
CA LYS A 59 13.21 -9.83 24.62
C LYS A 59 13.39 -10.63 23.31
N CYS A 60 12.36 -10.65 22.47
CA CYS A 60 12.41 -11.13 21.08
C CYS A 60 13.36 -10.27 20.25
N PHE A 61 13.32 -8.96 20.48
CA PHE A 61 13.99 -7.97 19.66
C PHE A 61 15.12 -7.32 20.46
N ASN A 62 16.25 -7.06 19.79
CA ASN A 62 17.32 -6.28 20.39
C ASN A 62 16.94 -4.80 20.41
N SER A 63 16.24 -4.34 19.37
CA SER A 63 15.75 -2.97 19.22
C SER A 63 14.38 -2.98 18.53
N TYR A 64 13.59 -1.93 18.73
CA TYR A 64 12.33 -1.72 18.02
C TYR A 64 12.51 -1.72 16.48
N LYS A 65 13.70 -1.33 16.00
CA LYS A 65 14.05 -1.33 14.57
C LYS A 65 14.04 -2.72 13.95
N ASP A 66 14.32 -3.78 14.74
CA ASP A 66 14.32 -5.16 14.26
C ASP A 66 12.94 -5.58 13.75
N ALA A 67 11.88 -5.13 14.42
CA ALA A 67 10.50 -5.38 13.99
C ALA A 67 10.22 -4.71 12.64
N SER A 68 10.65 -3.45 12.45
CA SER A 68 10.47 -2.72 11.18
C SER A 68 11.19 -3.40 10.02
N ILE A 69 12.43 -3.88 10.24
CA ILE A 69 13.23 -4.61 9.24
C ILE A 69 12.56 -5.93 8.86
N LEU A 70 12.13 -6.71 9.86
CA LEU A 70 11.46 -7.99 9.63
C LEU A 70 10.15 -7.82 8.86
N CYS A 71 9.37 -6.80 9.20
CA CYS A 71 8.10 -6.55 8.53
C CYS A 71 8.27 -6.11 7.07
N LYS A 72 9.34 -5.37 6.72
CA LYS A 72 9.64 -5.02 5.32
C LYS A 72 9.84 -6.26 4.45
N PHE A 73 10.50 -7.29 4.98
CA PHE A 73 10.68 -8.55 4.28
C PHE A 73 9.36 -9.31 4.11
N ILE A 74 8.55 -9.39 5.16
CA ILE A 74 7.25 -10.09 5.14
C ILE A 74 6.26 -9.42 4.19
N MET A 75 6.27 -8.09 4.13
CA MET A 75 5.41 -7.32 3.22
C MET A 75 5.70 -7.59 1.74
N TYR A 76 6.84 -8.18 1.38
CA TYR A 76 7.14 -8.56 0.00
C TYR A 76 6.16 -9.60 -0.55
N ASN A 77 5.62 -10.47 0.32
CA ASN A 77 4.68 -11.51 -0.07
C ASN A 77 3.25 -11.00 -0.36
N ARG A 78 2.92 -9.76 0.04
CA ARG A 78 1.66 -9.04 -0.27
C ARG A 78 0.35 -9.81 0.02
N SER A 79 0.40 -10.87 0.84
CA SER A 79 -0.77 -11.68 1.20
C SER A 79 -1.45 -11.18 2.47
N LEU A 80 -2.73 -11.51 2.65
CA LEU A 80 -3.49 -11.20 3.87
C LEU A 80 -2.85 -11.80 5.13
N SER A 81 -2.33 -13.03 5.01
CA SER A 81 -1.58 -13.70 6.05
C SER A 81 -0.32 -12.93 6.43
N SER A 82 0.40 -12.39 5.45
CA SER A 82 1.60 -11.56 5.69
C SER A 82 1.26 -10.30 6.47
N PHE A 83 0.15 -9.62 6.15
CA PHE A 83 -0.30 -8.44 6.90
C PHE A 83 -0.67 -8.78 8.35
N SER A 84 -1.33 -9.92 8.55
CA SER A 84 -1.69 -10.40 9.89
C SER A 84 -0.45 -10.72 10.72
N VAL A 85 0.61 -11.25 10.09
CA VAL A 85 1.89 -11.51 10.74
C VAL A 85 2.61 -10.20 11.10
N VAL A 86 2.60 -9.20 10.21
CA VAL A 86 3.15 -7.85 10.50
C VAL A 86 2.47 -7.24 11.73
N GLU A 87 1.13 -7.32 11.81
CA GLU A 87 0.38 -6.84 12.97
C GLU A 87 0.82 -7.53 14.27
N ARG A 88 0.99 -8.86 14.25
CA ARG A 88 1.44 -9.63 15.43
C ARG A 88 2.86 -9.26 15.85
N ILE A 89 3.77 -9.12 14.90
CA ILE A 89 5.17 -8.73 15.17
C ILE A 89 5.23 -7.37 15.85
N PHE A 90 4.50 -6.38 15.34
CA PHE A 90 4.50 -5.06 15.95
C PHE A 90 3.76 -4.99 17.28
N LYS A 91 2.70 -5.78 17.49
CA LYS A 91 2.07 -5.91 18.82
C LYS A 91 3.07 -6.42 19.86
N GLU A 92 3.86 -7.45 19.53
CA GLU A 92 4.93 -7.95 20.40
C GLU A 92 6.06 -6.91 20.57
N CYS A 93 6.43 -6.18 19.52
CA CYS A 93 7.41 -5.09 19.60
C CYS A 93 6.96 -3.97 20.56
N VAL A 94 5.71 -3.52 20.46
CA VAL A 94 5.10 -2.53 21.34
C VAL A 94 5.02 -3.06 22.79
N TYR A 95 4.73 -4.35 22.97
CA TYR A 95 4.74 -4.97 24.29
C TYR A 95 6.13 -4.99 24.93
N GLU A 96 7.19 -5.20 24.14
CA GLU A 96 8.58 -5.19 24.62
C GLU A 96 9.16 -3.79 24.82
N PHE A 97 8.68 -2.79 24.07
CA PHE A 97 9.14 -1.40 24.13
C PHE A 97 8.02 -0.37 24.36
N PRO A 98 7.18 -0.50 25.42
CA PRO A 98 5.96 0.30 25.57
C PRO A 98 6.23 1.80 25.84
N ARG A 99 7.44 2.16 26.29
CA ARG A 99 7.83 3.55 26.54
C ARG A 99 8.52 4.21 25.35
N ASN A 100 8.77 3.49 24.27
CA ASN A 100 9.46 4.03 23.11
C ASN A 100 8.42 4.50 22.08
N PRO A 101 8.24 5.82 21.85
CA PRO A 101 7.24 6.29 20.90
C PRO A 101 7.54 5.87 19.45
N TYR A 102 8.82 5.67 19.09
CA TYR A 102 9.19 5.30 17.72
C TYR A 102 8.69 3.90 17.31
N SER A 103 8.55 2.96 18.26
CA SER A 103 8.00 1.62 17.93
C SER A 103 6.56 1.69 17.44
N TYR A 104 5.78 2.63 17.99
CA TYR A 104 4.40 2.85 17.60
C TYR A 104 4.29 3.64 16.30
N ILE A 105 5.15 4.64 16.09
CA ILE A 105 5.20 5.39 14.81
C ILE A 105 5.59 4.44 13.66
N ASP A 106 6.58 3.57 13.86
CA ASP A 106 6.96 2.55 12.88
C ASP A 106 5.80 1.57 12.62
N PHE A 107 5.08 1.16 13.67
CA PHE A 107 3.91 0.31 13.51
C PHE A 107 2.82 1.01 12.67
N TRP A 108 2.53 2.27 12.99
CA TRP A 108 1.56 3.06 12.26
C TRP A 108 1.95 3.22 10.78
N ASN A 109 3.22 3.52 10.49
CA ASN A 109 3.71 3.68 9.12
C ASN A 109 3.53 2.41 8.28
N HIS A 110 3.82 1.24 8.84
CA HIS A 110 3.63 -0.03 8.13
C HIS A 110 2.16 -0.33 7.91
N LEU A 111 1.29 -0.10 8.91
CA LEU A 111 -0.15 -0.25 8.76
C LEU A 111 -0.71 0.68 7.69
N TYR A 112 -0.29 1.94 7.70
CA TYR A 112 -0.68 2.93 6.71
C TYR A 112 -0.22 2.54 5.30
N GLY A 113 1.01 2.02 5.15
CA GLY A 113 1.51 1.49 3.88
C GLY A 113 0.72 0.28 3.37
N ILE A 114 0.40 -0.67 4.25
CA ILE A 114 -0.46 -1.82 3.91
C ILE A 114 -1.84 -1.32 3.48
N ARG A 115 -2.41 -0.36 4.21
CA ARG A 115 -3.71 0.22 3.91
C ARG A 115 -3.76 0.82 2.50
N LEU A 116 -2.77 1.64 2.15
CA LEU A 116 -2.64 2.22 0.80
C LEU A 116 -2.46 1.14 -0.26
N PHE A 117 -1.69 0.10 0.03
CA PHE A 117 -1.50 -1.01 -0.91
C PHE A 117 -2.82 -1.73 -1.19
N ILE A 118 -3.57 -2.09 -0.14
CA ILE A 118 -4.84 -2.80 -0.26
C ILE A 118 -5.89 -1.93 -0.93
N SER A 119 -5.97 -0.64 -0.60
CA SER A 119 -6.92 0.26 -1.25
C SER A 119 -6.66 0.35 -2.75
N LYS A 120 -5.37 0.38 -3.15
CA LYS A 120 -4.99 0.41 -4.56
C LYS A 120 -5.26 -0.90 -5.31
N ASN A 121 -5.28 -2.01 -4.60
CA ASN A 121 -5.37 -3.37 -5.13
C ASN A 121 -6.67 -4.07 -4.69
N ASN A 122 -7.72 -3.30 -4.41
CA ASN A 122 -8.98 -3.79 -3.83
C ASN A 122 -9.61 -4.97 -4.59
N MET A 123 -9.45 -5.02 -5.92
CA MET A 123 -9.90 -6.12 -6.78
C MET A 123 -9.35 -7.51 -6.39
N TYR A 124 -8.21 -7.57 -5.70
CA TYR A 124 -7.56 -8.83 -5.30
C TYR A 124 -7.93 -9.27 -3.89
N TYR A 125 -8.80 -8.54 -3.19
CA TYR A 125 -9.16 -8.77 -1.79
C TYR A 125 -10.69 -8.76 -1.64
N GLU A 126 -11.28 -9.93 -1.43
CA GLU A 126 -12.74 -10.10 -1.33
C GLU A 126 -13.36 -9.23 -0.20
N ASP A 127 -12.76 -9.23 0.99
CA ASP A 127 -13.22 -8.46 2.17
C ASP A 127 -12.32 -7.25 2.48
N TYR A 128 -11.86 -6.54 1.46
CA TYR A 128 -10.93 -5.42 1.67
C TYR A 128 -11.49 -4.33 2.60
N PHE A 129 -12.81 -4.08 2.57
CA PHE A 129 -13.43 -3.01 3.37
C PHE A 129 -13.34 -3.28 4.87
N THR A 130 -13.72 -4.49 5.30
CA THR A 130 -13.66 -4.95 6.69
C THR A 130 -12.22 -4.95 7.21
N LEU A 131 -11.26 -5.27 6.33
CA LEU A 131 -9.84 -5.23 6.65
C LEU A 131 -9.32 -3.80 6.84
N LEU A 132 -9.69 -2.88 5.95
CA LEU A 132 -9.34 -1.46 6.06
C LEU A 132 -9.92 -0.86 7.34
N GLU A 133 -11.15 -1.19 7.71
CA GLU A 133 -11.79 -0.72 8.94
C GLU A 133 -11.05 -1.21 10.19
N LYS A 134 -10.67 -2.49 10.23
CA LYS A 134 -9.84 -3.05 11.32
C LYS A 134 -8.49 -2.33 11.41
N MET A 135 -7.84 -2.08 10.28
CA MET A 135 -6.56 -1.35 10.23
C MET A 135 -6.71 0.10 10.69
N ASN A 136 -7.81 0.76 10.36
CA ASN A 136 -8.10 2.14 10.82
C ASN A 136 -8.27 2.17 12.35
N LYS A 137 -9.14 1.32 12.91
CA LYS A 137 -9.33 1.22 14.36
C LYS A 137 -8.02 0.97 15.09
N LEU A 138 -7.21 0.04 14.58
CA LEU A 138 -5.89 -0.26 15.14
C LEU A 138 -4.94 0.95 15.05
N SER A 139 -4.91 1.64 13.91
CA SER A 139 -4.08 2.82 13.68
C SER A 139 -4.42 3.96 14.64
N ASP A 140 -5.71 4.20 14.88
CA ASP A 140 -6.18 5.23 15.82
C ASP A 140 -5.82 4.87 17.27
N LEU A 141 -5.98 3.60 17.65
CA LEU A 141 -5.55 3.11 18.97
C LEU A 141 -4.04 3.25 19.18
N ILE A 142 -3.24 3.05 18.13
CA ILE A 142 -1.79 3.25 18.19
C ILE A 142 -1.49 4.73 18.39
N LEU A 143 -2.05 5.63 17.58
CA LEU A 143 -1.81 7.07 17.70
C LEU A 143 -2.20 7.61 19.07
N LEU A 144 -3.34 7.18 19.60
CA LEU A 144 -3.81 7.56 20.95
C LEU A 144 -2.87 7.06 22.05
N LYS A 145 -2.31 5.87 21.90
CA LYS A 145 -1.31 5.36 22.85
C LYS A 145 -0.02 6.17 22.79
N VAL A 146 0.44 6.56 21.59
CA VAL A 146 1.65 7.39 21.47
C VAL A 146 1.43 8.79 22.01
N SER A 147 0.28 9.41 21.74
CA SER A 147 0.01 10.79 22.19
C SER A 147 0.08 10.92 23.71
N ASN A 148 -0.21 9.85 24.44
CA ASN A 148 -0.18 9.80 25.90
C ASN A 148 1.22 9.54 26.49
N LEU A 149 2.23 9.29 25.66
CA LEU A 149 3.62 9.16 26.10
C LEU A 149 4.30 10.53 26.17
N ASP A 150 5.34 10.63 27.01
CA ASP A 150 6.18 11.82 27.08
C ASP A 150 6.99 11.97 25.79
N ASN A 151 6.52 12.86 24.92
CA ASN A 151 7.02 12.99 23.55
C ASN A 151 7.83 14.28 23.36
N ASN A 152 8.97 14.14 22.68
CA ASN A 152 9.71 15.29 22.16
C ASN A 152 8.95 15.95 20.98
N LEU A 153 9.36 17.17 20.59
CA LEU A 153 8.71 17.91 19.50
C LEU A 153 8.70 17.14 18.17
N ILE A 154 9.76 16.38 17.88
CA ILE A 154 9.89 15.58 16.66
C ILE A 154 8.82 14.48 16.62
N VAL A 155 8.62 13.76 17.72
CA VAL A 155 7.59 12.72 17.83
C VAL A 155 6.20 13.35 17.76
N LYS A 156 5.97 14.50 18.41
CA LYS A 156 4.70 15.23 18.29
C LYS A 156 4.41 15.62 16.84
N PHE A 157 5.42 16.07 16.09
CA PHE A 157 5.30 16.33 14.65
C PHE A 157 4.92 15.05 13.88
N PHE A 158 5.56 13.91 14.16
CA PHE A 158 5.21 12.65 13.50
C PHE A 158 3.79 12.18 13.82
N ILE A 159 3.32 12.34 15.05
CA ILE A 159 1.94 12.03 15.43
C ILE A 159 0.96 12.94 14.68
N TYR A 160 1.25 14.25 14.62
CA TYR A 160 0.44 15.19 13.86
C TYR A 160 0.38 14.84 12.38
N TYR A 161 1.54 14.57 11.76
CA TYR A 161 1.63 14.18 10.36
C TYR A 161 0.87 12.88 10.09
N ALA A 162 0.97 11.89 10.98
CA ALA A 162 0.26 10.63 10.88
C ALA A 162 -1.26 10.84 10.99
N SER A 163 -1.72 11.62 11.97
CA SER A 163 -3.14 11.96 12.14
C SER A 163 -3.70 12.73 10.93
N PHE A 164 -2.98 13.73 10.44
CA PHE A 164 -3.33 14.50 9.25
C PHE A 164 -3.45 13.61 8.01
N SER A 165 -2.45 12.75 7.78
CA SER A 165 -2.44 11.79 6.67
C SER A 165 -3.55 10.75 6.80
N ASN A 166 -3.95 10.40 8.02
CA ASN A 166 -5.06 9.50 8.26
C ASN A 166 -6.37 10.16 7.79
N ASN A 167 -6.65 11.37 8.25
CA ASN A 167 -7.88 12.12 7.96
C ASN A 167 -8.01 12.44 6.46
N MET A 168 -6.94 12.92 5.81
CA MET A 168 -6.96 13.22 4.37
C MET A 168 -7.33 12.02 3.50
N ASN A 169 -7.10 10.80 3.98
CA ASN A 169 -7.42 9.59 3.23
C ASN A 169 -8.76 8.98 3.65
N VAL A 170 -9.17 9.09 4.92
CA VAL A 170 -10.51 8.67 5.36
C VAL A 170 -11.59 9.39 4.54
N ASP A 171 -11.44 10.70 4.30
CA ASP A 171 -12.37 11.48 3.47
C ASP A 171 -12.36 11.10 1.98
N LYS A 172 -11.27 10.49 1.51
CA LYS A 172 -11.13 9.96 0.14
C LYS A 172 -11.69 8.55 0.01
N PHE A 173 -11.71 7.77 1.10
CA PHE A 173 -12.22 6.39 1.14
C PHE A 173 -13.69 6.29 1.56
N SER A 174 -14.23 7.26 2.31
CA SER A 174 -15.62 7.28 2.80
C SER A 174 -16.65 7.68 1.74
N LYS A 175 -16.25 8.42 0.69
CA LYS A 175 -17.15 8.88 -0.39
C LYS A 175 -17.74 7.76 -1.28
N LYS A 176 -17.41 6.49 -1.05
CA LYS A 176 -18.03 5.35 -1.76
C LYS A 176 -19.33 4.84 -1.14
N ASN A 177 -19.71 5.29 0.06
CA ASN A 177 -20.87 4.75 0.78
C ASN A 177 -22.20 5.49 0.58
N ASP A 178 -22.21 6.66 -0.07
CA ASP A 178 -23.46 7.33 -0.41
C ASP A 178 -23.99 6.77 -1.74
N ASN A 179 -24.78 5.70 -1.63
CA ASN A 179 -25.68 5.19 -2.68
C ASN A 179 -26.83 6.18 -2.95
N ASN A 180 -26.51 7.46 -3.15
CA ASN A 180 -27.46 8.45 -3.57
C ASN A 180 -27.27 8.65 -5.09
N PRO A 181 -28.17 8.15 -5.95
CA PRO A 181 -27.97 8.11 -7.40
C PRO A 181 -27.94 9.49 -8.08
N ASN A 182 -28.02 10.59 -7.31
CA ASN A 182 -28.16 11.94 -7.82
C ASN A 182 -26.96 12.87 -7.57
N HIS A 183 -25.80 12.39 -7.11
CA HIS A 183 -24.61 13.24 -6.95
C HIS A 183 -23.43 12.84 -7.86
N SER A 184 -23.37 13.52 -9.01
CA SER A 184 -22.16 14.01 -9.70
C SER A 184 -20.86 13.20 -9.53
N ASN A 185 -20.61 12.30 -10.50
CA ASN A 185 -19.37 12.05 -11.26
C ASN A 185 -18.00 12.57 -10.73
N SER A 186 -17.71 12.43 -9.44
CA SER A 186 -16.36 12.61 -8.89
C SER A 186 -15.97 11.42 -8.03
N ASN A 187 -16.16 10.22 -8.59
CA ASN A 187 -15.50 9.01 -8.12
C ASN A 187 -13.99 9.13 -8.38
N ILE A 188 -13.27 9.78 -7.49
CA ILE A 188 -11.80 9.73 -7.45
C ILE A 188 -11.43 8.32 -6.95
N ASP A 189 -11.44 7.37 -7.89
CA ASP A 189 -11.16 5.96 -7.63
C ASP A 189 -9.66 5.75 -7.42
N PHE A 190 -9.15 5.88 -6.19
CA PHE A 190 -7.74 5.67 -5.86
C PHE A 190 -7.36 4.17 -5.91
N GLY A 191 -7.15 3.63 -7.10
CA GLY A 191 -6.61 2.28 -7.30
C GLY A 191 -6.21 1.95 -8.73
N PHE A 192 -5.94 0.65 -8.96
CA PHE A 192 -5.44 0.04 -10.20
C PHE A 192 -6.08 0.61 -11.48
N GLY A 193 -7.35 1.02 -11.45
CA GLY A 193 -8.04 1.66 -12.57
C GLY A 193 -7.41 2.97 -13.06
N ILE A 194 -6.82 3.79 -12.18
CA ILE A 194 -6.13 5.04 -12.60
C ILE A 194 -4.82 4.72 -13.30
N ASP A 195 -3.96 3.94 -12.66
CA ASP A 195 -2.64 3.59 -13.21
C ASP A 195 -2.83 2.76 -14.49
N MET A 196 -3.88 1.95 -14.57
CA MET A 196 -4.29 1.26 -15.79
C MET A 196 -4.77 2.24 -16.87
N VAL A 197 -5.63 3.21 -16.58
CA VAL A 197 -6.07 4.21 -17.59
C VAL A 197 -4.88 5.05 -18.08
N LYS A 198 -3.98 5.45 -17.19
CA LYS A 198 -2.72 6.13 -17.54
C LYS A 198 -1.84 5.25 -18.44
N ASN A 199 -1.57 4.02 -18.02
CA ASN A 199 -0.72 3.09 -18.76
C ASN A 199 -1.32 2.72 -20.12
N MET A 200 -2.65 2.53 -20.18
CA MET A 200 -3.37 2.28 -21.44
C MET A 200 -3.33 3.51 -22.35
N ALA A 201 -3.53 4.73 -21.81
CA ALA A 201 -3.38 5.95 -22.61
C ALA A 201 -1.98 6.07 -23.21
N ILE A 202 -0.93 5.82 -22.41
CA ILE A 202 0.46 5.86 -22.87
C ILE A 202 0.75 4.76 -23.89
N GLU A 203 0.31 3.52 -23.65
CA GLU A 203 0.52 2.40 -24.56
C GLU A 203 -0.13 2.65 -25.93
N TYR A 204 -1.38 3.12 -25.92
CA TYR A 204 -2.10 3.45 -27.15
C TYR A 204 -1.54 4.70 -27.85
N HIS A 205 -1.00 5.67 -27.11
CA HIS A 205 -0.23 6.79 -27.68
C HIS A 205 1.01 6.29 -28.42
N VAL A 206 1.82 5.42 -27.79
CA VAL A 206 3.00 4.83 -28.43
C VAL A 206 2.62 3.99 -29.65
N LYS A 207 1.53 3.22 -29.57
CA LYS A 207 0.98 2.49 -30.72
C LYS A 207 0.58 3.44 -31.84
N SER A 208 -0.11 4.54 -31.54
CA SER A 208 -0.50 5.55 -32.54
C SER A 208 0.71 6.12 -33.27
N LEU A 209 1.75 6.52 -32.54
CA LEU A 209 3.00 7.04 -33.11
C LEU A 209 3.72 5.99 -33.97
N THR A 210 3.70 4.73 -33.55
CA THR A 210 4.35 3.62 -34.28
C THR A 210 3.60 3.33 -35.58
N THR A 211 2.26 3.25 -35.54
CA THR A 211 1.43 3.05 -36.73
C THR A 211 1.57 4.23 -37.70
N LEU A 212 1.59 5.47 -37.19
CA LEU A 212 1.80 6.68 -37.99
C LEU A 212 3.19 6.72 -38.65
N LYS A 213 4.24 6.30 -37.93
CA LYS A 213 5.58 6.12 -38.50
C LYS A 213 5.59 5.06 -39.60
N ASN A 214 4.94 3.92 -39.39
CA ASN A 214 4.86 2.86 -40.38
C ASN A 214 4.09 3.32 -41.63
N LEU A 215 2.97 4.01 -41.45
CA LEU A 215 2.20 4.61 -42.55
C LEU A 215 3.05 5.60 -43.35
N PHE A 216 3.85 6.46 -42.71
CA PHE A 216 4.77 7.35 -43.41
C PHE A 216 5.89 6.63 -44.16
N ASN A 217 6.34 5.47 -43.68
CA ASN A 217 7.33 4.67 -44.40
C ASN A 217 6.71 4.00 -45.63
N GLU A 218 5.52 3.41 -45.50
CA GLU A 218 4.80 2.81 -46.63
C GLU A 218 4.41 3.86 -47.69
N LEU A 219 4.04 5.08 -47.27
CA LEU A 219 3.78 6.20 -48.18
C LEU A 219 5.02 6.68 -48.95
N LYS A 220 6.24 6.36 -48.50
CA LYS A 220 7.46 6.68 -49.27
C LYS A 220 7.70 5.67 -50.40
N ASP A 221 7.21 4.45 -50.27
CA ASP A 221 7.45 3.33 -51.19
C ASP A 221 6.18 3.00 -52.02
N LEU A 222 5.61 4.01 -52.69
CA LEU A 222 4.36 3.93 -53.47
C LEU A 222 4.49 3.24 -54.85
N ASN A 223 5.19 2.11 -54.93
CA ASN A 223 5.51 1.50 -56.23
C ASN A 223 4.51 0.41 -56.69
N THR A 224 3.56 -0.03 -55.84
CA THR A 224 2.61 -1.10 -56.20
C THR A 224 1.20 -0.90 -55.62
N THR A 225 0.19 -1.45 -56.30
CA THR A 225 -1.22 -1.48 -55.86
C THR A 225 -1.44 -2.26 -54.56
N ASN A 226 -0.58 -3.24 -54.24
CA ASN A 226 -0.61 -3.91 -52.95
C ASN A 226 -0.17 -2.98 -51.81
N ASN A 227 0.78 -2.07 -52.05
CA ASN A 227 1.19 -1.07 -51.06
C ASN A 227 0.04 -0.08 -50.77
N LEU A 228 -0.76 0.28 -51.78
CA LEU A 228 -1.95 1.11 -51.59
C LEU A 228 -2.98 0.45 -50.67
N ASN A 229 -3.26 -0.85 -50.86
CA ASN A 229 -4.19 -1.58 -49.98
C ASN A 229 -3.66 -1.68 -48.54
N ASN A 230 -2.35 -1.89 -48.38
CA ASN A 230 -1.71 -1.92 -47.06
C ASN A 230 -1.75 -0.55 -46.37
N ILE A 231 -1.56 0.54 -47.12
CA ILE A 231 -1.68 1.92 -46.60
C ILE A 231 -3.11 2.21 -46.13
N LEU A 232 -4.12 1.77 -46.89
CA LEU A 232 -5.53 1.93 -46.51
C LEU A 232 -5.84 1.18 -45.20
N LEU A 233 -5.39 -0.08 -45.09
CA LEU A 233 -5.57 -0.86 -43.86
C LEU A 233 -4.86 -0.21 -42.66
N LEU A 234 -3.61 0.26 -42.82
CA LEU A 234 -2.89 0.95 -41.76
C LEU A 234 -3.54 2.28 -41.36
N ASN A 235 -4.20 2.97 -42.30
CA ASN A 235 -4.93 4.19 -42.03
C ASN A 235 -6.21 3.93 -41.23
N ASP A 236 -6.95 2.88 -41.56
CA ASP A 236 -8.13 2.47 -40.81
C ASP A 236 -7.76 2.03 -39.39
N ASP A 237 -6.69 1.22 -39.24
CA ASP A 237 -6.14 0.81 -37.96
C ASP A 237 -5.68 2.03 -37.13
N LEU A 238 -5.01 3.01 -37.77
CA LEU A 238 -4.59 4.24 -37.11
C LEU A 238 -5.79 5.02 -36.58
N SER A 239 -6.87 5.15 -37.36
CA SER A 239 -8.09 5.85 -36.96
C SER A 239 -8.71 5.22 -35.70
N GLU A 240 -8.81 3.89 -35.66
CA GLU A 240 -9.35 3.16 -34.51
C GLU A 240 -8.46 3.33 -33.26
N ILE A 241 -7.14 3.20 -33.42
CA ILE A 241 -6.17 3.36 -32.33
C ILE A 241 -6.21 4.80 -31.78
N VAL A 242 -6.26 5.81 -32.65
CA VAL A 242 -6.33 7.23 -32.25
C VAL A 242 -7.63 7.52 -31.49
N GLN A 243 -8.76 6.98 -31.95
CA GLN A 243 -10.05 7.13 -31.27
C GLN A 243 -10.04 6.53 -29.86
N LYS A 244 -9.48 5.32 -29.71
CA LYS A 244 -9.29 4.67 -28.40
C LYS A 244 -8.34 5.46 -27.49
N THR A 245 -7.22 5.93 -28.04
CA THR A 245 -6.24 6.77 -27.32
C THR A 245 -6.89 8.04 -26.77
N LYS A 246 -7.69 8.72 -27.61
CA LYS A 246 -8.45 9.92 -27.23
C LYS A 246 -9.43 9.64 -26.09
N GLN A 247 -10.17 8.52 -26.15
CA GLN A 247 -11.09 8.14 -25.07
C GLN A 247 -10.36 7.90 -23.74
N TYR A 248 -9.21 7.22 -23.76
CA TYR A 248 -8.41 7.01 -22.55
C TYR A 248 -7.84 8.31 -21.99
N TYR A 249 -7.34 9.21 -22.85
CA TYR A 249 -6.84 10.51 -22.39
C TYR A 249 -7.95 11.44 -21.88
N ILE A 250 -9.12 11.49 -22.52
CA ILE A 250 -10.27 12.25 -22.00
C ILE A 250 -10.65 11.74 -20.60
N THR A 251 -10.68 10.42 -20.43
CA THR A 251 -10.94 9.79 -19.12
C THR A 251 -9.85 10.14 -18.11
N TYR A 252 -8.58 10.16 -18.53
CA TYR A 252 -7.44 10.47 -17.68
C TYR A 252 -7.44 11.95 -17.25
N VAL A 253 -7.63 12.87 -18.18
CA VAL A 253 -7.60 14.32 -17.92
C VAL A 253 -8.83 14.77 -17.15
N ASN A 254 -10.03 14.27 -17.45
CA ASN A 254 -11.22 14.59 -16.66
C ASN A 254 -11.09 14.14 -15.19
N LYS A 255 -10.34 13.06 -14.94
CA LYS A 255 -10.05 12.57 -13.58
C LYS A 255 -8.90 13.32 -12.89
N PHE A 256 -7.97 13.89 -13.66
CA PHE A 256 -6.76 14.58 -13.18
C PHE A 256 -6.60 15.95 -13.83
N SER A 257 -7.64 16.77 -13.86
CA SER A 257 -7.63 18.06 -14.56
C SER A 257 -6.55 19.02 -14.05
N PHE A 258 -6.06 18.80 -12.82
CA PHE A 258 -5.03 19.61 -12.17
C PHE A 258 -3.65 18.95 -12.11
N SER A 259 -3.46 17.76 -12.68
CA SER A 259 -2.12 17.16 -12.72
C SER A 259 -1.34 17.72 -13.90
N LYS A 260 -0.19 18.35 -13.61
CA LYS A 260 0.73 18.82 -14.66
C LYS A 260 1.07 17.69 -15.66
N GLU A 261 1.28 16.48 -15.15
CA GLU A 261 1.62 15.31 -15.96
C GLU A 261 0.49 14.89 -16.91
N SER A 262 -0.79 14.93 -16.46
CA SER A 262 -1.91 14.52 -17.30
C SER A 262 -2.17 15.52 -18.43
N VAL A 263 -2.04 16.81 -18.14
CA VAL A 263 -2.15 17.89 -19.11
C VAL A 263 -1.03 17.80 -20.13
N GLU A 264 0.24 17.67 -19.71
CA GLU A 264 1.39 17.54 -20.61
C GLU A 264 1.30 16.32 -21.54
N LEU A 265 0.89 15.17 -21.02
CA LEU A 265 0.74 13.96 -21.82
C LEU A 265 -0.38 14.08 -22.86
N TYR A 266 -1.50 14.70 -22.50
CA TYR A 266 -2.60 14.92 -23.44
C TYR A 266 -2.28 16.01 -24.47
N THR A 267 -1.64 17.10 -24.06
CA THR A 267 -1.12 18.13 -24.98
C THR A 267 -0.15 17.53 -25.99
N SER A 268 0.73 16.63 -25.55
CA SER A 268 1.65 15.91 -26.46
C SER A 268 0.88 15.03 -27.44
N PHE A 269 -0.17 14.33 -27.00
CA PHE A 269 -1.03 13.53 -27.88
C PHE A 269 -1.73 14.39 -28.95
N ILE A 270 -2.33 15.53 -28.56
CA ILE A 270 -3.00 16.44 -29.50
C ILE A 270 -2.00 16.99 -30.53
N ARG A 271 -0.81 17.39 -30.07
CA ARG A 271 0.23 17.96 -30.94
C ARG A 271 0.83 16.91 -31.88
N ASP A 272 1.25 15.77 -31.33
CA ASP A 272 2.14 14.83 -32.02
C ASP A 272 1.37 13.73 -32.78
N VAL A 273 0.15 13.40 -32.35
CA VAL A 273 -0.68 12.35 -32.98
C VAL A 273 -1.87 12.94 -33.73
N MET A 274 -2.61 13.88 -33.13
CA MET A 274 -3.76 14.51 -33.82
C MET A 274 -3.35 15.62 -34.78
N ASN A 275 -2.10 16.10 -34.70
CA ASN A 275 -1.58 17.20 -35.51
C ASN A 275 -2.41 18.50 -35.40
N GLU A 276 -2.92 18.80 -34.21
CA GLU A 276 -3.72 19.99 -33.90
C GLU A 276 -2.96 20.91 -32.92
N PRO A 277 -1.83 21.54 -33.32
CA PRO A 277 -0.98 22.30 -32.40
C PRO A 277 -1.70 23.48 -31.75
N ASP A 278 -2.60 24.16 -32.49
CA ASP A 278 -3.37 25.30 -31.96
C ASP A 278 -4.33 24.87 -30.84
N VAL A 279 -4.94 23.70 -30.98
CA VAL A 279 -5.81 23.11 -29.95
C VAL A 279 -4.97 22.69 -28.73
N ALA A 280 -3.77 22.16 -28.97
CA ALA A 280 -2.85 21.76 -27.90
C ALA A 280 -2.38 22.96 -27.07
N VAL A 281 -2.05 24.08 -27.72
CA VAL A 281 -1.64 25.34 -27.05
C VAL A 281 -2.80 25.94 -26.26
N ASN A 282 -3.98 26.03 -26.87
CA ASN A 282 -5.18 26.52 -26.18
C ASN A 282 -5.52 25.65 -24.96
N PHE A 283 -5.48 24.33 -25.11
CA PHE A 283 -5.72 23.40 -24.01
C PHE A 283 -4.70 23.58 -22.88
N PHE A 284 -3.40 23.63 -23.20
CA PHE A 284 -2.35 23.83 -22.19
C PHE A 284 -2.52 25.16 -21.45
N SER A 285 -2.84 26.24 -22.16
CA SER A 285 -3.03 27.58 -21.58
C SER A 285 -4.18 27.66 -20.57
N LEU A 286 -5.21 26.81 -20.69
CA LEU A 286 -6.35 26.76 -19.78
C LEU A 286 -6.01 26.17 -18.40
N PHE A 287 -4.90 25.44 -18.29
CA PHE A 287 -4.50 24.71 -17.08
C PHE A 287 -3.18 25.19 -16.46
N VAL A 288 -2.50 26.18 -17.07
CA VAL A 288 -1.29 26.81 -16.51
C VAL A 288 -1.68 28.08 -15.78
N PHE A 289 -1.82 27.96 -14.45
CA PHE A 289 -1.77 29.06 -13.47
C PHE A 289 -0.76 28.70 -12.38
#